data_AF-A0A651GRR7-F1
#
_entry.id   AF-A0A651GRR7-F1
#
_cell.length_a   1.000
_cell.length_b   1.000
_cell.length_c   1.000
_cell.angle_alpha   90.00
_cell.angle_beta   90.00
_cell.angle_gamma   90.00
#
_symmetry.space_group_name_H-M   'P 1'
#
loop_
_entity.id
_entity.type
_entity.pdbx_description
1 polymer ?
#
loop_
_entity_poly.entity_id
_entity_poly.type
_entity_poly.pdbx_seq_one_letter_code
_entity_poly.pdbx_strand_id
1 'polypeptide(L)'
;MKKVYSFLAVAAIFALSTTAIAQTQRMVLIEKGSNASCGPCAAQNPGFHSMLSTVDDKHVAISYQWYFPGFDPMNQHNPTEANARFSTYYGNNGVPTAMIDGVVPTNAYPGFNGGYAGSPAGFSASMINDRYAVPSPFQIDIDYSITPSAITAEVTVTATQSVSGNNLKLRIAAIERVIQFASAPGTNGETTFYNVMKKFMPNTNGLNLQNSWVAGDSQTFTQSWTHQNIYDFGQLSVVAFVQNDANKEVMQAARADDAVLESSMSHAAIVYNLNAPADVCVGSNTISPQVTLRNTGNQNLTSADIVASVGGAQATYNWTGNLALMSEATITLDPITFDAVDGTNTLEVEVQNPNNNSNEEGTSSVSTDLTAAPDAGIGVLVTIVTDNYGDETYWRILNEDGAKVAEGGNPNVENNFGTGNFPPPAGTGTYANNQTYNHEVELDANGCYTFEIFDYFGDGMCCQYGQGSYTVRNLTTNAILMQGGDFGGMESGKFARTGSSSVSEYDLNKNLLVYPNPVVNDLRVELNMVEHARVMIDVYDLTGKIVYSQDFGMQPAGEFVTTMQFGNLSSGMYLLNLRANDTSITRKLTVNR
;
A
#
# COMPACT_ATOMS: atom_id res chain seq x y z
N MET A 1 21.13 27.45 45.98
CA MET A 1 21.15 28.90 45.73
C MET A 1 19.84 29.28 45.03
N LYS A 2 18.83 29.72 45.80
CA LYS A 2 17.56 30.23 45.27
C LYS A 2 17.71 31.76 45.13
N LYS A 3 17.60 32.29 43.92
CA LYS A 3 17.53 33.74 43.69
C LYS A 3 16.07 34.15 43.57
N VAL A 4 15.63 34.88 44.58
CA VAL A 4 14.36 35.62 44.64
C VAL A 4 14.57 36.93 43.87
N TYR A 5 13.71 37.24 42.90
CA TYR A 5 13.69 38.55 42.25
C TYR A 5 12.62 39.43 42.90
N SER A 6 13.08 40.56 43.45
CA SER A 6 12.28 41.59 44.11
C SER A 6 11.50 42.41 43.08
N PHE A 7 10.21 42.58 43.33
CA PHE A 7 9.35 43.57 42.66
C PHE A 7 9.69 44.98 43.15
N LEU A 8 10.00 45.90 42.23
CA LEU A 8 10.09 47.33 42.49
C LEU A 8 9.01 48.04 41.67
N ALA A 9 8.04 48.62 42.36
CA ALA A 9 6.97 49.43 41.78
C ALA A 9 7.52 50.80 41.36
N VAL A 10 7.43 51.12 40.08
CA VAL A 10 7.69 52.47 39.54
C VAL A 10 6.34 53.10 39.18
N ALA A 11 6.01 54.20 39.85
CA ALA A 11 4.84 55.01 39.56
C ALA A 11 5.06 55.76 38.23
N ALA A 12 4.24 55.48 37.22
CA ALA A 12 4.25 56.14 35.93
C ALA A 12 3.31 57.36 35.94
N ILE A 13 3.87 58.52 35.60
CA ILE A 13 3.16 59.76 35.31
C ILE A 13 2.37 59.57 34.01
N PHE A 14 1.04 59.66 34.07
CA PHE A 14 0.17 59.64 32.89
C PHE A 14 0.36 60.93 32.07
N ALA A 15 1.23 60.88 31.05
CA ALA A 15 1.12 61.75 29.91
C ALA A 15 0.15 61.08 28.92
N LEU A 16 -0.98 61.74 28.61
CA LEU A 16 -1.86 61.34 27.51
C LEU A 16 -1.09 61.53 26.18
N SER A 17 -0.31 60.53 25.78
CA SER A 17 0.15 60.38 24.41
C SER A 17 -1.01 59.77 23.63
N THR A 18 -1.67 60.57 22.80
CA THR A 18 -2.53 60.04 21.73
C THR A 18 -1.64 59.29 20.76
N THR A 19 -1.44 57.99 20.98
CA THR A 19 -0.87 57.09 19.98
C THR A 19 -1.83 57.08 18.80
N ALA A 20 -1.48 57.80 17.73
CA ALA A 20 -2.14 57.64 16.45
C ALA A 20 -1.93 56.18 16.04
N ILE A 21 -3.02 55.41 15.95
CA ILE A 21 -2.97 54.07 15.36
C ILE A 21 -2.71 54.28 13.87
N ALA A 22 -1.54 53.84 13.40
CA ALA A 22 -1.20 53.91 11.98
C ALA A 22 -2.18 53.05 11.17
N GLN A 23 -2.51 53.49 9.94
CA GLN A 23 -3.35 52.69 9.05
C GLN A 23 -2.67 51.36 8.72
N THR A 24 -3.42 50.26 8.74
CA THR A 24 -2.87 48.94 8.41
C THR A 24 -2.73 48.79 6.90
N GLN A 25 -1.55 48.37 6.47
CA GLN A 25 -1.32 47.97 5.09
C GLN A 25 -2.14 46.71 4.78
N ARG A 26 -2.91 46.72 3.68
CA ARG A 26 -3.69 45.56 3.24
C ARG A 26 -2.77 44.46 2.75
N MET A 27 -3.07 43.21 3.11
CA MET A 27 -2.60 42.02 2.41
C MET A 27 -3.75 41.52 1.52
N VAL A 28 -3.51 41.40 0.22
CA VAL A 28 -4.57 41.01 -0.73
C VAL A 28 -4.78 39.49 -0.68
N LEU A 29 -6.02 39.04 -0.48
CA LEU A 29 -6.33 37.61 -0.55
C LEU A 29 -6.58 37.18 -1.99
N ILE A 30 -5.92 36.09 -2.39
CA ILE A 30 -6.13 35.42 -3.66
C ILE A 30 -6.64 34.02 -3.38
N GLU A 31 -7.83 33.72 -3.87
CA GLU A 31 -8.43 32.39 -3.75
C GLU A 31 -8.57 31.80 -5.16
N LYS A 32 -8.02 30.61 -5.42
CA LYS A 32 -8.00 30.03 -6.77
C LYS A 32 -8.50 28.60 -6.80
N GLY A 33 -9.38 28.27 -7.73
CA GLY A 33 -9.71 26.88 -8.07
C GLY A 33 -8.77 26.31 -9.13
N SER A 34 -8.34 25.05 -8.94
CA SER A 34 -7.53 24.26 -9.88
C SER A 34 -7.94 22.78 -9.82
N ASN A 35 -7.32 21.93 -10.64
CA ASN A 35 -7.42 20.46 -10.56
C ASN A 35 -6.23 19.81 -11.30
N ALA A 36 -5.66 18.74 -10.76
CA ALA A 36 -4.51 18.00 -11.31
C ALA A 36 -4.77 17.25 -12.63
N SER A 37 -6.02 17.17 -13.08
CA SER A 37 -6.43 16.61 -14.38
C SER A 37 -6.99 17.69 -15.32
N CYS A 38 -6.87 18.97 -14.97
CA CYS A 38 -7.32 20.09 -15.78
C CYS A 38 -6.23 20.57 -16.74
N GLY A 39 -6.39 20.29 -18.03
CA GLY A 39 -5.49 20.77 -19.10
C GLY A 39 -5.33 22.30 -19.15
N PRO A 40 -6.41 23.10 -19.12
CA PRO A 40 -6.29 24.56 -19.04
C PRO A 40 -5.55 25.04 -17.77
N CYS A 41 -5.68 24.32 -16.66
CA CYS A 41 -4.98 24.63 -15.42
C CYS A 41 -3.48 24.45 -15.60
N ALA A 42 -3.03 23.31 -16.13
CA ALA A 42 -1.62 23.10 -16.45
C ALA A 42 -1.04 24.18 -17.38
N ALA A 43 -1.83 24.65 -18.35
CA ALA A 43 -1.40 25.71 -19.26
C ALA A 43 -1.28 27.09 -18.59
N GLN A 44 -2.09 27.40 -17.58
CA GLN A 44 -2.14 28.74 -16.97
C GLN A 44 -1.42 28.84 -15.62
N ASN A 45 -1.39 27.78 -14.84
CA ASN A 45 -0.86 27.77 -13.47
C ASN A 45 0.60 28.23 -13.38
N PRO A 46 1.55 27.77 -14.23
CA PRO A 46 2.94 28.23 -14.16
C PRO A 46 3.08 29.73 -14.37
N GLY A 47 2.40 30.27 -15.40
CA GLY A 47 2.40 31.71 -15.67
C GLY A 47 1.71 32.52 -14.57
N PHE A 48 0.63 31.97 -13.99
CA PHE A 48 -0.10 32.63 -12.91
C PHE A 48 0.76 32.70 -11.64
N HIS A 49 1.42 31.61 -11.28
CA HIS A 49 2.35 31.57 -10.16
C HIS A 49 3.55 32.50 -10.38
N SER A 50 4.13 32.50 -11.58
CA SER A 50 5.21 33.43 -11.93
C SER A 50 4.79 34.89 -11.86
N MET A 51 3.51 35.22 -12.09
CA MET A 51 3.00 36.58 -11.91
C MET A 51 2.88 36.92 -10.41
N LEU A 52 2.32 36.00 -9.62
CA LEU A 52 2.19 36.20 -8.17
C LEU A 52 3.54 36.41 -7.47
N SER A 53 4.58 35.68 -7.87
CA SER A 53 5.90 35.83 -7.28
C SER A 53 6.54 37.21 -7.48
N THR A 54 6.08 38.00 -8.46
CA THR A 54 6.53 39.40 -8.64
C THR A 54 6.00 40.36 -7.59
N VAL A 55 4.99 39.95 -6.82
CA VAL A 55 4.28 40.73 -5.79
C VAL A 55 4.04 39.92 -4.52
N ASP A 56 4.98 39.03 -4.19
CA ASP A 56 4.86 38.08 -3.07
C ASP A 56 4.69 38.76 -1.69
N ASP A 57 5.20 39.97 -1.53
CA ASP A 57 5.06 40.78 -0.32
C ASP A 57 3.68 41.44 -0.14
N LYS A 58 2.79 41.32 -1.14
CA LYS A 58 1.51 42.05 -1.21
C LYS A 58 0.27 41.18 -1.17
N HIS A 59 0.43 39.87 -1.25
CA HIS A 59 -0.69 38.96 -1.32
C HIS A 59 -0.50 37.71 -0.46
N VAL A 60 -1.60 37.02 -0.20
CA VAL A 60 -1.61 35.64 0.27
C VAL A 60 -2.55 34.84 -0.62
N ALA A 61 -2.18 33.59 -0.92
CA ALA A 61 -2.96 32.74 -1.81
C ALA A 61 -3.48 31.49 -1.09
N ILE A 62 -4.66 31.03 -1.50
CA ILE A 62 -5.23 29.73 -1.13
C ILE A 62 -5.72 29.06 -2.42
N SER A 63 -5.25 27.85 -2.68
CA SER A 63 -5.63 27.04 -3.83
C SER A 63 -6.62 25.94 -3.42
N TYR A 64 -7.81 25.96 -4.00
CA TYR A 64 -8.84 24.93 -3.88
C TYR A 64 -8.71 23.94 -5.03
N GLN A 65 -8.25 22.73 -4.72
CA GLN A 65 -8.30 21.64 -5.69
C GLN A 65 -9.73 21.15 -5.78
N TRP A 66 -10.38 21.41 -6.92
CA TRP A 66 -11.79 21.13 -7.16
C TRP A 66 -11.97 19.77 -7.80
N TYR A 67 -13.16 19.17 -7.68
CA TYR A 67 -13.39 17.77 -8.08
C TYR A 67 -13.41 17.55 -9.61
N PHE A 68 -13.61 18.61 -10.40
CA PHE A 68 -13.75 18.57 -11.85
C PHE A 68 -12.53 19.24 -12.52
N PRO A 69 -12.04 18.77 -13.68
CA PRO A 69 -12.63 17.78 -14.59
C PRO A 69 -12.27 16.31 -14.36
N GLY A 70 -11.34 16.00 -13.45
CA GLY A 70 -10.89 14.62 -13.28
C GLY A 70 -10.22 14.39 -11.93
N PHE A 71 -9.54 13.25 -11.84
CA PHE A 71 -8.87 12.82 -10.62
C PHE A 71 -7.84 13.85 -10.15
N ASP A 72 -7.89 14.15 -8.87
CA ASP A 72 -6.93 14.99 -8.17
C ASP A 72 -6.81 14.47 -6.73
N PRO A 73 -5.66 13.93 -6.31
CA PRO A 73 -5.53 13.36 -4.97
C PRO A 73 -5.60 14.43 -3.89
N MET A 74 -5.18 15.68 -4.17
CA MET A 74 -5.31 16.78 -3.21
C MET A 74 -6.79 17.15 -3.02
N ASN A 75 -7.63 17.04 -4.06
CA ASN A 75 -9.08 17.18 -3.89
C ASN A 75 -9.65 16.07 -3.00
N GLN A 76 -9.19 14.82 -3.13
CA GLN A 76 -9.65 13.70 -2.30
C GLN A 76 -9.40 13.93 -0.80
N HIS A 77 -8.42 14.76 -0.45
CA HIS A 77 -8.08 15.05 0.95
C HIS A 77 -9.11 15.96 1.63
N ASN A 78 -9.76 16.87 0.89
CA ASN A 78 -10.79 17.78 1.43
C ASN A 78 -11.78 18.27 0.34
N PRO A 79 -12.57 17.36 -0.26
CA PRO A 79 -13.43 17.71 -1.39
C PRO A 79 -14.59 18.61 -0.97
N THR A 80 -15.11 18.40 0.25
CA THR A 80 -16.28 19.10 0.78
C THR A 80 -16.01 20.58 0.98
N GLU A 81 -14.92 20.94 1.66
CA GLU A 81 -14.65 22.36 1.96
C GLU A 81 -14.13 23.11 0.74
N ALA A 82 -13.32 22.47 -0.09
CA ALA A 82 -12.89 23.03 -1.38
C ALA A 82 -14.11 23.38 -2.24
N ASN A 83 -15.09 22.47 -2.36
CA ASN A 83 -16.31 22.72 -3.12
C ASN A 83 -17.21 23.77 -2.45
N ALA A 84 -17.40 23.69 -1.13
CA ALA A 84 -18.23 24.64 -0.39
C ALA A 84 -17.70 26.07 -0.54
N ARG A 85 -16.38 26.24 -0.53
CA ARG A 85 -15.77 27.56 -0.69
C ARG A 85 -15.75 28.01 -2.16
N PHE A 86 -15.23 27.18 -3.06
CA PHE A 86 -15.04 27.58 -4.46
C PHE A 86 -16.35 27.69 -5.23
N SER A 87 -17.22 26.69 -5.14
CA SER A 87 -18.46 26.62 -5.93
C SER A 87 -19.65 27.18 -5.16
N THR A 88 -19.94 26.70 -3.94
CA THR A 88 -21.15 27.12 -3.22
C THR A 88 -21.10 28.58 -2.78
N TYR A 89 -20.00 29.03 -2.19
CA TYR A 89 -19.88 30.41 -1.69
C TYR A 89 -19.66 31.43 -2.81
N TYR A 90 -18.77 31.15 -3.77
CA TYR A 90 -18.46 32.09 -4.86
C TYR A 90 -19.32 31.93 -6.11
N GLY A 91 -19.98 30.78 -6.31
CA GLY A 91 -20.76 30.49 -7.51
C GLY A 91 -19.89 30.09 -8.71
N ASN A 92 -18.64 29.68 -8.49
CA ASN A 92 -17.75 29.28 -9.58
C ASN A 92 -18.11 27.88 -10.09
N ASN A 93 -18.07 27.72 -11.41
CA ASN A 93 -18.48 26.50 -12.11
C ASN A 93 -17.39 25.91 -13.01
N GLY A 94 -16.14 26.40 -12.91
CA GLY A 94 -15.05 25.93 -13.75
C GLY A 94 -13.68 26.35 -13.22
N VAL A 95 -12.67 25.55 -13.52
CA VAL A 95 -11.26 25.80 -13.18
C VAL A 95 -10.44 25.99 -14.47
N PRO A 96 -9.38 26.83 -14.45
CA PRO A 96 -8.95 27.63 -13.31
C PRO A 96 -9.79 28.90 -13.16
N THR A 97 -10.26 29.18 -11.94
CA THR A 97 -10.89 30.49 -11.61
C THR A 97 -10.23 31.09 -10.38
N ALA A 98 -9.91 32.39 -10.41
CA ALA A 98 -9.30 33.10 -9.27
C ALA A 98 -10.16 34.29 -8.81
N MET A 99 -10.17 34.53 -7.50
CA MET A 99 -10.82 35.64 -6.83
C MET A 99 -9.75 36.54 -6.20
N ILE A 100 -10.00 37.84 -6.19
CA ILE A 100 -9.20 38.87 -5.52
C ILE A 100 -10.07 39.56 -4.48
N ASP A 101 -9.69 39.47 -3.20
CA ASP A 101 -10.44 39.98 -2.05
C ASP A 101 -11.95 39.60 -2.06
N GLY A 102 -12.24 38.38 -2.52
CA GLY A 102 -13.60 37.83 -2.58
C GLY A 102 -14.43 38.25 -3.80
N VAL A 103 -13.80 38.88 -4.79
CA VAL A 103 -14.42 39.21 -6.08
C VAL A 103 -13.80 38.35 -7.19
N VAL A 104 -14.62 37.73 -8.03
CA VAL A 104 -14.17 37.18 -9.32
C VAL A 104 -14.05 38.35 -10.31
N PRO A 105 -12.84 38.76 -10.71
CA PRO A 105 -12.68 39.92 -11.57
C PRO A 105 -13.24 39.65 -12.97
N THR A 106 -13.84 40.68 -13.56
CA THR A 106 -14.41 40.67 -14.92
C THR A 106 -14.00 41.94 -15.64
N ASN A 107 -14.49 42.18 -16.86
CA ASN A 107 -14.16 43.39 -17.64
C ASN A 107 -14.44 44.73 -16.92
N ALA A 108 -15.31 44.74 -15.91
CA ALA A 108 -15.60 45.92 -15.11
C ALA A 108 -14.58 46.15 -13.97
N TYR A 109 -13.73 45.16 -13.67
CA TYR A 109 -12.76 45.24 -12.58
C TYR A 109 -11.50 46.00 -13.04
N PRO A 110 -11.05 47.04 -12.31
CA PRO A 110 -9.85 47.81 -12.67
C PRO A 110 -8.61 46.92 -12.81
N GLY A 111 -7.87 47.06 -13.91
CA GLY A 111 -6.66 46.27 -14.17
C GLY A 111 -6.91 44.87 -14.79
N PHE A 112 -8.17 44.48 -15.02
CA PHE A 112 -8.52 43.27 -15.76
C PHE A 112 -8.23 43.46 -17.26
N ASN A 113 -7.43 42.58 -17.86
CA ASN A 113 -6.93 42.72 -19.23
C ASN A 113 -7.47 41.66 -20.20
N GLY A 114 -8.76 41.31 -20.04
CA GLY A 114 -9.44 40.32 -20.88
C GLY A 114 -9.13 38.86 -20.50
N GLY A 115 -9.75 37.91 -21.21
CA GLY A 115 -9.64 36.48 -20.86
C GLY A 115 -10.54 36.10 -19.69
N TYR A 116 -10.06 35.23 -18.81
CA TYR A 116 -10.80 34.79 -17.62
C TYR A 116 -9.95 34.91 -16.35
N ALA A 117 -10.64 35.18 -15.24
CA ALA A 117 -10.04 35.32 -13.92
C ALA A 117 -9.47 33.97 -13.48
N GLY A 118 -8.16 33.78 -13.53
CA GLY A 118 -7.51 32.46 -13.33
C GLY A 118 -6.41 32.18 -14.34
N SER A 119 -6.39 32.96 -15.44
CA SER A 119 -5.27 33.07 -16.38
C SER A 119 -4.42 34.32 -16.09
N PRO A 120 -3.12 34.34 -16.44
CA PRO A 120 -2.28 35.55 -16.36
C PRO A 120 -2.75 36.71 -17.24
N ALA A 121 -3.57 36.43 -18.27
CA ALA A 121 -4.17 37.47 -19.11
C ALA A 121 -5.30 38.21 -18.36
N GLY A 122 -6.12 37.49 -17.59
CA GLY A 122 -7.24 38.05 -16.84
C GLY A 122 -6.95 38.38 -15.38
N PHE A 123 -5.75 38.13 -14.89
CA PHE A 123 -5.36 38.42 -13.51
C PHE A 123 -3.92 38.94 -13.50
N SER A 124 -3.73 40.18 -13.05
CA SER A 124 -2.47 40.88 -13.18
C SER A 124 -1.91 41.38 -11.84
N ALA A 125 -0.59 41.57 -11.79
CA ALA A 125 0.07 42.20 -10.65
C ALA A 125 -0.43 43.63 -10.40
N SER A 126 -0.89 44.35 -11.43
CA SER A 126 -1.51 45.67 -11.28
C SER A 126 -2.76 45.61 -10.41
N MET A 127 -3.63 44.63 -10.62
CA MET A 127 -4.84 44.47 -9.81
C MET A 127 -4.50 44.27 -8.33
N ILE A 128 -3.47 43.46 -8.04
CA ILE A 128 -2.97 43.24 -6.67
C ILE A 128 -2.40 44.55 -6.11
N ASN A 129 -1.57 45.27 -6.87
CA ASN A 129 -0.98 46.54 -6.43
C ASN A 129 -2.06 47.60 -6.14
N ASP A 130 -3.09 47.70 -6.97
CA ASP A 130 -4.18 48.65 -6.80
C ASP A 130 -4.99 48.35 -5.53
N ARG A 131 -5.24 47.07 -5.26
CA ARG A 131 -5.90 46.64 -4.01
C ARG A 131 -5.01 46.86 -2.81
N TYR A 132 -3.74 46.47 -2.89
CA TYR A 132 -2.75 46.68 -1.84
C TYR A 132 -2.64 48.16 -1.47
N ALA A 133 -2.69 49.09 -2.43
CA ALA A 133 -2.61 50.52 -2.16
C ALA A 133 -3.78 51.07 -1.31
N VAL A 134 -4.87 50.32 -1.13
CA VAL A 134 -6.01 50.70 -0.28
C VAL A 134 -5.81 50.13 1.13
N PRO A 135 -5.65 50.99 2.17
CA PRO A 135 -5.47 50.53 3.54
C PRO A 135 -6.61 49.64 4.04
N SER A 136 -6.25 48.69 4.91
CA SER A 136 -7.18 47.80 5.58
C SER A 136 -7.67 48.42 6.90
N PRO A 137 -8.95 48.21 7.26
CA PRO A 137 -9.46 48.60 8.57
C PRO A 137 -9.07 47.63 9.70
N PHE A 138 -8.47 46.49 9.37
CA PHE A 138 -8.05 45.47 10.33
C PHE A 138 -6.57 45.13 10.18
N GLN A 139 -5.92 44.82 11.28
CA GLN A 139 -4.68 44.06 11.38
C GLN A 139 -5.02 42.63 11.83
N ILE A 140 -4.32 41.65 11.27
CA ILE A 140 -4.42 40.25 11.68
C ILE A 140 -3.01 39.80 12.03
N ASP A 141 -2.83 39.38 13.29
CA ASP A 141 -1.61 38.75 13.77
C ASP A 141 -1.89 37.26 13.96
N ILE A 142 -1.00 36.40 13.46
CA ILE A 142 -1.15 34.94 13.50
C ILE A 142 0.08 34.36 14.19
N ASP A 143 -0.14 33.76 15.35
CA ASP A 143 0.82 32.85 15.97
C ASP A 143 0.34 31.41 15.73
N TYR A 144 1.23 30.51 15.35
CA TYR A 144 0.85 29.10 15.20
C TYR A 144 1.98 28.16 15.58
N SER A 145 1.60 26.93 15.88
CA SER A 145 2.51 25.82 16.19
C SER A 145 2.10 24.60 15.39
N ILE A 146 3.09 23.83 14.96
CA ILE A 146 2.88 22.54 14.31
C ILE A 146 3.50 21.48 15.20
N THR A 147 2.68 20.53 15.63
CA THR A 147 3.12 19.30 16.30
C THR A 147 3.01 18.11 15.36
N PRO A 148 3.55 16.93 15.68
CA PRO A 148 3.35 15.73 14.88
C PRO A 148 1.87 15.35 14.69
N SER A 149 0.99 15.80 15.61
CA SER A 149 -0.42 15.42 15.63
C SER A 149 -1.38 16.53 15.19
N ALA A 150 -1.02 17.80 15.34
CA ALA A 150 -1.92 18.90 15.01
C ALA A 150 -1.19 20.19 14.59
N ILE A 151 -1.92 21.05 13.87
CA ILE A 151 -1.58 22.46 13.70
C ILE A 151 -2.54 23.29 14.55
N THR A 152 -2.02 24.24 15.31
CA THR A 152 -2.81 25.13 16.16
C THR A 152 -2.46 26.57 15.87
N ALA A 153 -3.47 27.39 15.56
CA ALA A 153 -3.34 28.80 15.26
C ALA A 153 -4.07 29.66 16.30
N GLU A 154 -3.38 30.63 16.86
CA GLU A 154 -3.95 31.75 17.60
C GLU A 154 -3.94 32.98 16.71
N VAL A 155 -5.13 33.50 16.41
CA VAL A 155 -5.32 34.62 15.49
C VAL A 155 -5.94 35.80 16.23
N THR A 156 -5.24 36.93 16.22
CA THR A 156 -5.73 38.18 16.80
C THR A 156 -6.12 39.15 15.69
N VAL A 157 -7.38 39.58 15.70
CA VAL A 157 -7.91 40.60 14.79
C VAL A 157 -8.03 41.91 15.55
N THR A 158 -7.35 42.95 15.08
CA THR A 158 -7.35 44.29 15.68
C THR A 158 -7.91 45.32 14.71
N ALA A 159 -8.90 46.12 15.10
CA ALA A 159 -9.40 47.20 14.28
C ALA A 159 -8.47 48.43 14.35
N THR A 160 -8.09 48.98 13.21
CA THR A 160 -7.28 50.22 13.13
C THR A 160 -8.09 51.46 12.78
N GLN A 161 -9.37 51.27 12.46
CA GLN A 161 -10.38 52.33 12.35
C GLN A 161 -11.75 51.77 12.72
N SER A 162 -12.74 52.66 12.90
CA SER A 162 -14.09 52.23 13.20
C SER A 162 -14.71 51.46 12.02
N VAL A 163 -15.32 50.31 12.31
CA VAL A 163 -16.03 49.48 11.33
C VAL A 163 -17.40 49.15 11.88
N SER A 164 -18.44 49.53 11.14
CA SER A 164 -19.81 49.08 11.36
C SER A 164 -20.18 48.10 10.26
N GLY A 165 -20.41 46.84 10.61
CA GLY A 165 -20.71 45.80 9.62
C GLY A 165 -21.41 44.61 10.26
N ASN A 166 -22.57 44.24 9.70
CA ASN A 166 -23.21 42.96 10.01
C ASN A 166 -22.56 41.87 9.14
N ASN A 167 -22.38 40.67 9.69
CA ASN A 167 -21.84 39.47 9.00
C ASN A 167 -20.32 39.44 8.77
N LEU A 168 -19.53 40.06 9.65
CA LEU A 168 -18.08 39.90 9.63
C LEU A 168 -17.69 38.50 10.13
N LYS A 169 -16.83 37.84 9.35
CA LYS A 169 -16.30 36.51 9.63
C LYS A 169 -14.78 36.53 9.64
N LEU A 170 -14.18 35.88 10.62
CA LEU A 170 -12.78 35.44 10.56
C LEU A 170 -12.76 34.02 10.00
N ARG A 171 -11.96 33.79 8.95
CA ARG A 171 -11.69 32.46 8.42
C ARG A 171 -10.21 32.16 8.57
N ILE A 172 -9.90 30.95 9.02
CA ILE A 172 -8.54 30.47 9.26
C ILE A 172 -8.40 29.18 8.46
N ALA A 173 -7.38 29.06 7.63
CA ALA A 173 -7.12 27.93 6.77
C ALA A 173 -5.71 27.40 6.98
N ALA A 174 -5.58 26.09 7.20
CA ALA A 174 -4.32 25.38 7.06
C ALA A 174 -4.08 25.07 5.58
N ILE A 175 -2.86 25.33 5.11
CA ILE A 175 -2.42 25.11 3.73
C ILE A 175 -1.09 24.33 3.71
N GLU A 176 -0.80 23.67 2.60
CA GLU A 176 0.57 23.31 2.23
C GLU A 176 1.08 24.32 1.19
N ARG A 177 2.13 25.05 1.52
CA ARG A 177 2.72 26.11 0.67
C ARG A 177 3.21 25.56 -0.66
N VAL A 178 3.87 24.40 -0.62
CA VAL A 178 4.32 23.66 -1.80
C VAL A 178 4.02 22.18 -1.59
N ILE A 179 3.40 21.55 -2.58
CA ILE A 179 3.30 20.09 -2.69
C ILE A 179 4.06 19.69 -3.96
N GLN A 180 5.03 18.81 -3.81
CA GLN A 180 5.84 18.30 -4.91
C GLN A 180 5.64 16.78 -5.03
N PHE A 181 5.17 16.34 -6.18
CA PHE A 181 5.11 14.92 -6.53
C PHE A 181 6.31 14.52 -7.38
N ALA A 182 6.74 13.25 -7.28
CA ALA A 182 7.79 12.68 -8.13
C ALA A 182 7.33 12.50 -9.58
N SER A 183 6.04 12.23 -9.78
CA SER A 183 5.35 12.13 -11.06
C SER A 183 4.02 12.89 -11.01
N ALA A 184 3.47 13.27 -12.16
CA ALA A 184 2.21 14.01 -12.19
C ALA A 184 1.07 13.18 -11.56
N PRO A 185 0.39 13.68 -10.51
CA PRO A 185 -0.63 12.92 -9.80
C PRO A 185 -1.98 12.85 -10.54
N GLY A 186 -2.16 13.65 -11.58
CA GLY A 186 -3.32 13.64 -12.46
C GLY A 186 -2.88 13.73 -13.93
N THR A 187 -3.85 13.81 -14.84
CA THR A 187 -3.58 13.68 -16.27
C THR A 187 -3.02 14.94 -16.93
N ASN A 188 -2.88 16.05 -16.20
CA ASN A 188 -2.49 17.34 -16.79
C ASN A 188 -0.98 17.60 -16.85
N GLY A 189 -0.16 16.73 -16.23
CA GLY A 189 1.30 16.80 -16.26
C GLY A 189 1.96 17.73 -15.23
N GLU A 190 1.21 18.44 -14.38
CA GLU A 190 1.78 19.25 -13.30
C GLU A 190 2.32 18.36 -12.17
N THR A 191 3.51 18.67 -11.64
CA THR A 191 4.10 17.96 -10.49
C THR A 191 4.17 18.81 -9.22
N THR A 192 3.96 20.12 -9.35
CA THR A 192 4.18 21.08 -8.27
C THR A 192 2.93 21.93 -8.10
N PHE A 193 2.42 21.99 -6.87
CA PHE A 193 1.20 22.69 -6.53
C PHE A 193 1.45 23.63 -5.36
N TYR A 194 0.86 24.83 -5.39
CA TYR A 194 1.17 25.90 -4.45
C TYR A 194 -0.05 26.29 -3.61
N ASN A 195 0.20 26.54 -2.32
CA ASN A 195 -0.77 27.02 -1.33
C ASN A 195 -2.06 26.19 -1.30
N VAL A 196 -1.92 24.87 -1.42
CA VAL A 196 -3.05 23.94 -1.49
C VAL A 196 -3.75 23.92 -0.15
N MET A 197 -5.04 24.21 -0.17
CA MET A 197 -5.86 24.20 1.03
C MET A 197 -5.98 22.79 1.60
N LYS A 198 -5.72 22.67 2.90
CA LYS A 198 -5.87 21.41 3.65
C LYS A 198 -7.15 21.40 4.47
N LYS A 199 -7.40 22.48 5.23
CA LYS A 199 -8.53 22.54 6.16
C LYS A 199 -8.91 23.97 6.52
N PHE A 200 -10.20 24.28 6.61
CA PHE A 200 -10.66 25.46 7.35
C PHE A 200 -10.84 25.12 8.84
N MET A 201 -10.40 26.03 9.70
CA MET A 201 -10.47 25.90 11.15
C MET A 201 -11.44 26.95 11.73
N PRO A 202 -12.59 26.56 12.30
CA PRO A 202 -13.06 25.17 12.47
C PRO A 202 -13.71 24.55 11.22
N ASN A 203 -14.21 25.38 10.30
CA ASN A 203 -14.84 24.97 9.04
C ASN A 203 -15.06 26.20 8.12
N THR A 204 -15.63 25.98 6.93
CA THR A 204 -15.83 27.01 5.89
C THR A 204 -16.71 28.20 6.30
N ASN A 205 -17.57 28.06 7.32
CA ASN A 205 -18.42 29.15 7.80
C ASN A 205 -17.64 30.23 8.56
N GLY A 206 -16.41 29.91 9.00
CA GLY A 206 -15.59 30.80 9.82
C GLY A 206 -16.18 31.07 11.21
N LEU A 207 -15.52 31.98 11.92
CA LEU A 207 -15.88 32.46 13.24
C LEU A 207 -16.57 33.82 13.10
N ASN A 208 -17.61 34.06 13.91
CA ASN A 208 -18.27 35.38 13.94
C ASN A 208 -17.37 36.40 14.62
N LEU A 209 -17.19 37.55 13.98
CA LEU A 209 -16.63 38.74 14.61
C LEU A 209 -17.75 39.61 15.19
N GLN A 210 -17.41 40.50 16.12
CA GLN A 210 -18.35 41.50 16.62
C GLN A 210 -18.82 42.43 15.50
N ASN A 211 -20.04 42.96 15.63
CA ASN A 211 -20.70 43.76 14.58
C ASN A 211 -20.29 45.24 14.57
N SER A 212 -19.61 45.71 15.63
CA SER A 212 -19.19 47.10 15.79
C SER A 212 -17.78 47.12 16.36
N TRP A 213 -16.90 47.87 15.71
CA TRP A 213 -15.52 48.06 16.11
C TRP A 213 -15.21 49.54 16.18
N VAL A 214 -14.44 49.93 17.20
CA VAL A 214 -13.68 51.19 17.21
C VAL A 214 -12.18 50.90 17.08
N ALA A 215 -11.41 51.90 16.69
CA ALA A 215 -9.95 51.74 16.57
C ALA A 215 -9.34 51.29 17.91
N GLY A 216 -8.57 50.20 17.89
CA GLY A 216 -7.96 49.57 19.05
C GLY A 216 -8.72 48.36 19.62
N ASP A 217 -9.97 48.13 19.22
CA ASP A 217 -10.69 46.92 19.59
C ASP A 217 -9.98 45.69 19.01
N SER A 218 -9.94 44.59 19.76
CA SER A 218 -9.34 43.33 19.34
C SER A 218 -10.17 42.10 19.74
N GLN A 219 -10.08 41.03 18.95
CA GLN A 219 -10.60 39.70 19.28
C GLN A 219 -9.57 38.64 18.91
N THR A 220 -9.29 37.73 19.84
CA THR A 220 -8.35 36.62 19.65
C THR A 220 -9.11 35.28 19.61
N PHE A 221 -8.71 34.42 18.68
CA PHE A 221 -9.31 33.10 18.49
C PHE A 221 -8.23 32.03 18.35
N THR A 222 -8.31 30.99 19.15
CA THR A 222 -7.45 29.81 19.02
C THR A 222 -8.23 28.70 18.32
N GLN A 223 -7.69 28.14 17.25
CA GLN A 223 -8.25 26.99 16.54
C GLN A 223 -7.18 25.94 16.27
N SER A 224 -7.57 24.67 16.27
CA SER A 224 -6.66 23.55 16.06
C SER A 224 -7.26 22.55 15.07
N TRP A 225 -6.39 21.91 14.30
CA TRP A 225 -6.74 20.81 13.41
C TRP A 225 -5.76 19.66 13.59
N THR A 226 -6.30 18.47 13.90
CA THR A 226 -5.53 17.23 13.88
C THR A 226 -5.18 16.86 12.45
N HIS A 227 -3.89 16.66 12.18
CA HIS A 227 -3.38 16.46 10.83
C HIS A 227 -4.06 15.30 10.12
N GLN A 228 -4.44 15.52 8.87
CA GLN A 228 -4.91 14.48 7.96
C GLN A 228 -4.37 14.78 6.56
N ASN A 229 -3.88 13.73 5.90
CA ASN A 229 -3.49 13.77 4.49
C ASN A 229 -2.46 14.89 4.15
N ILE A 230 -1.40 14.99 4.94
CA ILE A 230 -0.27 15.93 4.74
C ILE A 230 0.81 15.25 3.91
N TYR A 231 1.31 15.94 2.88
CA TYR A 231 2.42 15.45 2.06
C TYR A 231 3.77 15.88 2.63
N ASP A 232 3.88 17.13 3.07
CA ASP A 232 5.10 17.70 3.66
C ASP A 232 4.75 18.62 4.84
N PHE A 233 5.05 18.15 6.05
CA PHE A 233 4.82 18.90 7.28
C PHE A 233 5.63 20.20 7.35
N GLY A 234 6.79 20.27 6.70
CA GLY A 234 7.60 21.50 6.61
C GLY A 234 6.97 22.57 5.69
N GLN A 235 5.99 22.19 4.88
CA GLN A 235 5.24 23.10 4.02
C GLN A 235 3.92 23.56 4.64
N LEU A 236 3.56 23.08 5.84
CA LEU A 236 2.36 23.51 6.54
C LEU A 236 2.43 24.97 6.99
N SER A 237 1.36 25.72 6.74
CA SER A 237 1.22 27.10 7.17
C SER A 237 -0.24 27.46 7.41
N VAL A 238 -0.48 28.66 7.94
CA VAL A 238 -1.80 29.18 8.27
C VAL A 238 -2.05 30.49 7.50
N VAL A 239 -3.22 30.58 6.90
CA VAL A 239 -3.76 31.81 6.33
C VAL A 239 -5.01 32.21 7.10
N ALA A 240 -5.13 33.47 7.50
CA ALA A 240 -6.34 33.98 8.12
C ALA A 240 -6.83 35.23 7.40
N PHE A 241 -8.15 35.43 7.34
CA PHE A 241 -8.73 36.60 6.68
C PHE A 241 -10.07 36.99 7.27
N VAL A 242 -10.34 38.30 7.29
CA VAL A 242 -11.61 38.90 7.68
C VAL A 242 -12.42 39.17 6.44
N GLN A 243 -13.62 38.60 6.35
CA GLN A 243 -14.53 38.76 5.21
C GLN A 243 -15.93 39.16 5.68
N ASN A 244 -16.59 40.04 4.93
CA ASN A 244 -18.00 40.33 5.11
C ASN A 244 -18.85 39.41 4.23
N ASP A 245 -19.62 38.51 4.84
CA ASP A 245 -20.41 37.52 4.07
C ASP A 245 -21.61 38.11 3.33
N ALA A 246 -22.01 39.35 3.61
CA ALA A 246 -23.12 39.99 2.90
C ALA A 246 -22.73 40.40 1.47
N ASN A 247 -21.46 40.79 1.27
CA ASN A 247 -20.96 41.28 -0.02
C ASN A 247 -19.68 40.56 -0.50
N LYS A 248 -19.20 39.59 0.28
CA LYS A 248 -17.99 38.79 0.05
C LYS A 248 -16.68 39.58 0.11
N GLU A 249 -16.69 40.86 0.45
CA GLU A 249 -15.49 41.69 0.53
C GLU A 249 -14.55 41.17 1.61
N VAL A 250 -13.31 40.86 1.23
CA VAL A 250 -12.23 40.58 2.18
C VAL A 250 -11.65 41.92 2.63
N MET A 251 -11.68 42.16 3.93
CA MET A 251 -11.27 43.43 4.53
C MET A 251 -9.81 43.40 4.95
N GLN A 252 -9.27 42.22 5.29
CA GLN A 252 -7.86 41.98 5.54
C GLN A 252 -7.55 40.49 5.39
N ALA A 253 -6.32 40.17 5.02
CA ALA A 253 -5.77 38.83 5.15
C ALA A 253 -4.40 38.87 5.85
N ALA A 254 -3.91 37.70 6.25
CA ALA A 254 -2.56 37.51 6.73
C ALA A 254 -2.15 36.06 6.45
N ARG A 255 -0.85 35.87 6.20
CA ARG A 255 -0.19 34.58 6.27
C ARG A 255 0.64 34.56 7.55
N ALA A 256 0.72 33.43 8.21
CA ALA A 256 1.66 33.25 9.31
C ALA A 256 3.10 33.33 8.76
N ASP A 257 4.03 33.79 9.59
CA ASP A 257 5.47 33.58 9.36
C ASP A 257 5.78 32.07 9.40
N ASP A 258 7.01 31.64 9.11
CA ASP A 258 7.33 30.20 9.20
C ASP A 258 7.37 29.76 10.68
N ALA A 259 6.50 28.82 11.08
CA ALA A 259 6.63 28.13 12.37
C ALA A 259 7.67 27.01 12.28
N VAL A 260 8.29 26.75 13.43
CA VAL A 260 9.10 25.55 13.61
C VAL A 260 8.17 24.37 13.89
N LEU A 261 8.37 23.27 13.16
CA LEU A 261 7.74 21.99 13.46
C LEU A 261 8.39 21.43 14.73
N GLU A 262 7.58 21.14 15.74
CA GLU A 262 8.05 20.78 17.08
C GLU A 262 7.30 19.56 17.62
N SER A 263 8.01 18.60 18.21
CA SER A 263 7.46 17.45 18.92
C SER A 263 7.64 17.62 20.42
N SER A 264 6.65 17.21 21.20
CA SER A 264 6.81 17.08 22.65
C SER A 264 7.75 15.93 23.04
N MET A 265 8.11 15.07 22.09
CA MET A 265 9.00 13.93 22.26
C MET A 265 10.37 14.25 21.65
N SER A 266 11.44 13.79 22.27
CA SER A 266 12.81 13.90 21.78
C SER A 266 13.24 12.70 20.93
N HIS A 267 12.92 11.48 21.38
CA HIS A 267 13.34 10.22 20.80
C HIS A 267 12.10 9.36 20.50
N ALA A 268 11.50 9.63 19.35
CA ALA A 268 10.22 9.04 18.96
C ALA A 268 10.25 8.63 17.49
N ALA A 269 9.81 7.40 17.21
CA ALA A 269 9.77 6.88 15.85
C ALA A 269 8.59 5.92 15.68
N ILE A 270 8.09 5.83 14.46
CA ILE A 270 7.02 4.90 14.08
C ILE A 270 7.40 4.09 12.84
N VAL A 271 6.80 2.91 12.69
CA VAL A 271 6.84 2.09 11.48
C VAL A 271 5.46 1.86 10.89
N TYR A 272 5.39 1.83 9.57
CA TYR A 272 4.16 1.61 8.81
C TYR A 272 4.47 1.17 7.36
N ASN A 273 3.45 0.87 6.54
CA ASN A 273 3.62 0.39 5.16
C ASN A 273 4.53 -0.84 5.05
N LEU A 274 4.16 -1.93 5.74
CA LEU A 274 4.86 -3.21 5.64
C LEU A 274 4.55 -3.89 4.31
N ASN A 275 5.58 -4.23 3.55
CA ASN A 275 5.52 -5.00 2.33
C ASN A 275 6.29 -6.32 2.52
N ALA A 276 5.61 -7.43 2.27
CA ALA A 276 6.13 -8.79 2.34
C ALA A 276 5.40 -9.66 1.28
N PRO A 277 5.92 -10.85 0.95
CA PRO A 277 5.18 -11.79 0.10
C PRO A 277 3.79 -12.10 0.67
N ALA A 278 2.77 -12.18 -0.19
CA ALA A 278 1.40 -12.51 0.25
C ALA A 278 1.30 -13.97 0.73
N ASP A 279 2.04 -14.87 0.07
CA ASP A 279 1.99 -16.30 0.33
C ASP A 279 3.39 -16.87 0.62
N VAL A 280 3.42 -17.88 1.49
CA VAL A 280 4.63 -18.62 1.92
C VAL A 280 4.33 -20.12 1.92
N CYS A 281 5.31 -20.99 1.75
CA CYS A 281 5.06 -22.43 1.76
C CYS A 281 5.10 -22.98 3.20
N VAL A 282 4.36 -24.05 3.52
CA VAL A 282 4.51 -24.69 4.84
C VAL A 282 5.94 -25.21 5.01
N GLY A 283 6.54 -24.98 6.18
CA GLY A 283 7.94 -25.30 6.45
C GLY A 283 8.87 -24.09 6.35
N SER A 284 10.14 -24.33 6.05
CA SER A 284 11.16 -23.27 6.13
C SER A 284 11.02 -22.24 5.01
N ASN A 285 10.93 -20.97 5.37
CA ASN A 285 10.90 -19.84 4.44
C ASN A 285 11.95 -18.81 4.84
N THR A 286 12.47 -18.08 3.86
CA THR A 286 13.33 -16.91 4.09
C THR A 286 12.80 -15.73 3.28
N ILE A 287 12.50 -14.61 3.95
CA ILE A 287 11.94 -13.40 3.33
C ILE A 287 12.72 -12.14 3.74
N SER A 288 12.73 -11.12 2.89
CA SER A 288 13.30 -9.80 3.18
C SER A 288 12.22 -8.72 3.05
N PRO A 289 11.42 -8.49 4.11
CA PRO A 289 10.32 -7.54 4.06
C PRO A 289 10.83 -6.09 4.00
N GLN A 290 9.98 -5.18 3.57
CA GLN A 290 10.24 -3.75 3.53
C GLN A 290 9.25 -3.01 4.43
N VAL A 291 9.73 -1.99 5.16
CA VAL A 291 8.90 -1.18 6.06
C VAL A 291 9.28 0.30 5.94
N THR A 292 8.34 1.20 6.18
CA THR A 292 8.62 2.64 6.25
C THR A 292 8.84 3.06 7.69
N LEU A 293 9.99 3.67 7.97
CA LEU A 293 10.37 4.26 9.26
C LEU A 293 10.19 5.77 9.19
N ARG A 294 9.55 6.38 10.19
CA ARG A 294 9.41 7.84 10.31
C ARG A 294 9.85 8.32 11.69
N ASN A 295 10.58 9.44 11.72
CA ASN A 295 10.90 10.14 12.96
C ASN A 295 9.72 11.02 13.39
N THR A 296 9.23 10.86 14.62
CA THR A 296 8.19 11.72 15.23
C THR A 296 8.72 12.50 16.44
N GLY A 297 10.02 12.38 16.73
CA GLY A 297 10.73 13.13 17.77
C GLY A 297 11.47 14.36 17.25
N ASN A 298 11.75 15.28 18.16
CA ASN A 298 12.43 16.55 17.89
C ASN A 298 13.92 16.39 17.57
N GLN A 299 14.57 15.35 18.10
CA GLN A 299 15.94 15.07 17.68
C GLN A 299 15.93 14.30 16.37
N ASN A 300 16.88 14.62 15.48
CA ASN A 300 17.08 13.82 14.29
C ASN A 300 17.29 12.35 14.68
N LEU A 301 16.54 11.45 14.06
CA LEU A 301 16.69 10.02 14.26
C LEU A 301 17.92 9.56 13.48
N THR A 302 18.93 9.10 14.22
CA THR A 302 20.23 8.66 13.72
C THR A 302 20.45 7.16 13.87
N SER A 303 19.72 6.51 14.77
CA SER A 303 19.66 5.06 14.91
C SER A 303 18.29 4.59 15.39
N ALA A 304 17.91 3.36 15.05
CA ALA A 304 16.74 2.66 15.59
C ALA A 304 16.89 1.15 15.39
N ASP A 305 16.31 0.35 16.27
CA ASP A 305 16.27 -1.10 16.14
C ASP A 305 14.92 -1.49 15.52
N ILE A 306 14.94 -2.00 14.29
CA ILE A 306 13.73 -2.46 13.60
C ILE A 306 13.63 -3.97 13.77
N VAL A 307 12.64 -4.43 14.52
CA VAL A 307 12.49 -5.81 14.94
C VAL A 307 11.38 -6.46 14.11
N ALA A 308 11.72 -7.45 13.30
CA ALA A 308 10.76 -8.30 12.60
C ALA A 308 10.56 -9.60 13.37
N SER A 309 9.31 -10.08 13.43
CA SER A 309 8.96 -11.35 14.07
C SER A 309 7.87 -12.09 13.31
N VAL A 310 8.02 -13.40 13.16
CA VAL A 310 7.07 -14.28 12.45
C VAL A 310 7.31 -15.72 12.86
N GLY A 311 6.24 -16.48 13.15
CA GLY A 311 6.36 -17.91 13.48
C GLY A 311 7.28 -18.23 14.67
N GLY A 312 7.47 -17.28 15.60
CA GLY A 312 8.40 -17.40 16.72
C GLY A 312 9.86 -17.09 16.39
N ALA A 313 10.21 -16.88 15.12
CA ALA A 313 11.50 -16.31 14.72
C ALA A 313 11.49 -14.80 14.92
N GLN A 314 12.67 -14.24 15.21
CA GLN A 314 12.86 -12.80 15.37
C GLN A 314 14.19 -12.39 14.75
N ALA A 315 14.19 -11.26 14.04
CA ALA A 315 15.39 -10.62 13.47
C ALA A 315 15.38 -9.13 13.80
N THR A 316 16.55 -8.58 14.14
CA THR A 316 16.71 -7.16 14.43
C THR A 316 17.61 -6.52 13.39
N TYR A 317 17.09 -5.54 12.67
CA TYR A 317 17.84 -4.67 11.77
C TYR A 317 18.22 -3.38 12.51
N ASN A 318 19.52 -3.15 12.70
CA ASN A 318 20.04 -1.96 13.37
C ASN A 318 20.16 -0.83 12.35
N TRP A 319 19.10 -0.04 12.18
CA TRP A 319 19.09 1.06 11.24
C TRP A 319 19.99 2.21 11.70
N THR A 320 20.72 2.82 10.76
CA THR A 320 21.44 4.07 10.96
C THR A 320 21.13 5.05 9.82
N GLY A 321 21.08 6.34 10.12
CA GLY A 321 20.75 7.36 9.14
C GLY A 321 20.67 8.76 9.74
N ASN A 322 19.84 9.61 9.15
CA ASN A 322 19.56 10.96 9.65
C ASN A 322 18.19 11.43 9.14
N LEU A 323 17.13 11.15 9.90
CA LEU A 323 15.78 11.61 9.61
C LEU A 323 15.43 12.78 10.51
N ALA A 324 15.19 13.95 9.92
CA ALA A 324 14.61 15.09 10.65
C ALA A 324 13.17 14.77 11.10
N LEU A 325 12.61 15.59 11.98
CA LEU A 325 11.23 15.42 12.43
C LEU A 325 10.26 15.30 11.24
N MET A 326 9.39 14.29 11.28
CA MET A 326 8.42 13.89 10.25
C MET A 326 9.02 13.42 8.92
N SER A 327 10.34 13.36 8.80
CA SER A 327 11.01 12.72 7.67
C SER A 327 10.99 11.19 7.81
N GLU A 328 11.06 10.50 6.68
CA GLU A 328 10.92 9.06 6.61
C GLU A 328 11.90 8.40 5.64
N ALA A 329 12.09 7.09 5.82
CA ALA A 329 12.84 6.24 4.93
C ALA A 329 12.16 4.88 4.80
N THR A 330 12.14 4.35 3.58
CA THR A 330 11.72 2.98 3.32
C THR A 330 12.92 2.05 3.44
N ILE A 331 12.83 1.06 4.32
CA ILE A 331 13.93 0.17 4.72
C ILE A 331 13.60 -1.25 4.27
N THR A 332 14.50 -1.86 3.50
CA THR A 332 14.49 -3.31 3.27
C THR A 332 15.22 -3.98 4.42
N LEU A 333 14.53 -4.86 5.14
CA LEU A 333 15.07 -5.58 6.28
C LEU A 333 15.96 -6.75 5.83
N ASP A 334 16.89 -7.14 6.71
CA ASP A 334 17.69 -8.34 6.51
C ASP A 334 16.80 -9.59 6.40
N PRO A 335 17.24 -10.62 5.67
CA PRO A 335 16.47 -11.87 5.55
C PRO A 335 16.12 -12.47 6.92
N ILE A 336 14.84 -12.76 7.13
CA ILE A 336 14.34 -13.53 8.28
C ILE A 336 13.92 -14.92 7.82
N THR A 337 14.47 -15.94 8.48
CA THR A 337 14.12 -17.35 8.26
C THR A 337 13.18 -17.85 9.34
N PHE A 338 12.09 -18.50 8.95
CA PHE A 338 11.08 -19.02 9.88
C PHE A 338 10.39 -20.26 9.30
N ASP A 339 9.84 -21.09 10.19
CA ASP A 339 9.04 -22.25 9.79
C ASP A 339 7.56 -21.85 9.78
N ALA A 340 6.99 -21.68 8.59
CA ALA A 340 5.59 -21.36 8.41
C ALA A 340 4.72 -22.58 8.74
N VAL A 341 3.63 -22.35 9.46
CA VAL A 341 2.59 -23.34 9.71
C VAL A 341 1.49 -23.24 8.68
N ASP A 342 0.68 -24.30 8.55
CA ASP A 342 -0.54 -24.26 7.75
C ASP A 342 -1.51 -23.16 8.24
N GLY A 343 -2.28 -22.58 7.32
CA GLY A 343 -3.12 -21.41 7.58
C GLY A 343 -2.36 -20.09 7.50
N THR A 344 -2.57 -19.21 8.49
CA THR A 344 -2.06 -17.83 8.47
C THR A 344 -0.85 -17.65 9.40
N ASN A 345 0.21 -17.04 8.88
CA ASN A 345 1.41 -16.68 9.62
C ASN A 345 1.53 -15.15 9.68
N THR A 346 1.41 -14.55 10.86
CA THR A 346 1.49 -13.08 10.98
C THR A 346 2.93 -12.62 11.12
N LEU A 347 3.38 -11.78 10.18
CA LEU A 347 4.62 -11.03 10.28
C LEU A 347 4.33 -9.70 10.97
N GLU A 348 5.02 -9.43 12.07
CA GLU A 348 4.97 -8.14 12.78
C GLU A 348 6.35 -7.47 12.73
N VAL A 349 6.36 -6.17 12.45
CA VAL A 349 7.54 -5.32 12.47
C VAL A 349 7.33 -4.17 13.46
N GLU A 350 8.24 -4.03 14.41
CA GLU A 350 8.23 -2.98 15.45
C GLU A 350 9.49 -2.12 15.35
N VAL A 351 9.38 -0.82 15.68
CA VAL A 351 10.54 0.04 15.91
C VAL A 351 10.80 0.23 17.40
N GLN A 352 12.04 -0.02 17.80
CA GLN A 352 12.55 0.11 19.15
C GLN A 352 13.79 1.03 19.18
N ASN A 353 14.13 1.47 20.39
CA ASN A 353 15.39 2.15 20.69
C ASN A 353 15.78 3.34 19.79
N PRO A 354 14.88 4.29 19.44
CA PRO A 354 15.25 5.48 18.66
C PRO A 354 16.38 6.24 19.36
N ASN A 355 17.50 6.47 18.64
CA ASN A 355 18.73 7.06 19.17
C ASN A 355 19.25 6.37 20.44
N ASN A 356 19.07 5.06 20.59
CA ASN A 356 19.43 4.27 21.78
C ASN A 356 18.64 4.65 23.06
N ASN A 357 17.45 5.25 22.92
CA ASN A 357 16.56 5.61 24.02
C ASN A 357 15.23 4.85 23.90
N SER A 358 14.46 4.74 24.98
CA SER A 358 13.09 4.22 24.90
C SER A 358 12.26 5.04 23.93
N ASN A 359 11.44 4.38 23.11
CA ASN A 359 10.55 5.06 22.17
C ASN A 359 9.45 5.80 22.95
N GLU A 360 9.45 7.14 22.86
CA GLU A 360 8.47 7.97 23.59
C GLU A 360 7.06 7.90 23.01
N GLU A 361 6.90 7.38 21.77
CA GLU A 361 5.60 7.00 21.19
C GLU A 361 4.99 5.77 21.89
N GLY A 362 5.78 5.06 22.69
CA GLY A 362 5.44 3.72 23.17
C GLY A 362 5.70 2.67 22.10
N THR A 363 4.84 1.65 22.03
CA THR A 363 4.94 0.58 21.02
C THR A 363 4.41 1.08 19.69
N SER A 364 5.26 1.05 18.66
CA SER A 364 4.86 1.27 17.26
C SER A 364 5.22 0.04 16.44
N SER A 365 4.19 -0.69 16.01
CA SER A 365 4.31 -1.86 15.14
C SER A 365 3.30 -1.84 14.00
N VAL A 366 3.64 -2.59 12.95
CA VAL A 366 2.79 -2.86 11.78
C VAL A 366 2.87 -4.35 11.47
N SER A 367 1.75 -4.96 11.11
CA SER A 367 1.70 -6.39 10.78
C SER A 367 1.00 -6.66 9.45
N THR A 368 1.34 -7.81 8.86
CA THR A 368 0.70 -8.37 7.68
C THR A 368 0.65 -9.88 7.79
N ASP A 369 -0.33 -10.49 7.14
CA ASP A 369 -0.52 -11.93 7.14
C ASP A 369 0.15 -12.56 5.92
N LEU A 370 0.92 -13.62 6.17
CA LEU A 370 1.53 -14.48 5.17
C LEU A 370 0.71 -15.78 5.11
N THR A 371 0.01 -15.99 4.01
CA THR A 371 -0.87 -17.16 3.87
C THR A 371 -0.05 -18.38 3.45
N ALA A 372 -0.24 -19.50 4.14
CA ALA A 372 0.41 -20.75 3.76
C ALA A 372 -0.13 -21.25 2.41
N ALA A 373 0.79 -21.61 1.53
CA ALA A 373 0.51 -22.14 0.21
C ALA A 373 -0.24 -23.48 0.33
N PRO A 374 -1.34 -23.68 -0.41
CA PRO A 374 -2.13 -24.90 -0.31
C PRO A 374 -1.35 -26.12 -0.83
N ASP A 375 -1.69 -27.30 -0.29
CA ASP A 375 -1.07 -28.56 -0.69
C ASP A 375 -1.60 -29.07 -2.04
N ALA A 376 -0.68 -29.25 -2.98
CA ALA A 376 -0.92 -29.77 -4.32
C ALA A 376 -0.84 -31.30 -4.40
N GLY A 377 -0.34 -31.97 -3.35
CA GLY A 377 -0.04 -33.40 -3.41
C GLY A 377 1.03 -33.70 -4.47
N ILE A 378 0.91 -34.82 -5.18
CA ILE A 378 1.91 -35.26 -6.16
C ILE A 378 1.86 -34.53 -7.51
N GLY A 379 0.85 -33.68 -7.75
CA GLY A 379 0.66 -33.05 -9.05
C GLY A 379 -0.55 -32.12 -9.12
N VAL A 380 -0.54 -31.24 -10.13
CA VAL A 380 -1.61 -30.27 -10.39
C VAL A 380 -2.20 -30.43 -11.79
N LEU A 381 -3.50 -30.09 -11.92
CA LEU A 381 -4.16 -29.87 -13.21
C LEU A 381 -4.22 -28.36 -13.45
N VAL A 382 -3.49 -27.91 -14.46
CA VAL A 382 -3.59 -26.54 -14.98
C VAL A 382 -4.60 -26.54 -16.13
N THR A 383 -5.70 -25.82 -15.96
CA THR A 383 -6.70 -25.59 -16.99
C THR A 383 -6.61 -24.14 -17.44
N ILE A 384 -6.39 -23.91 -18.73
CA ILE A 384 -6.42 -22.58 -19.36
C ILE A 384 -7.62 -22.54 -20.30
N VAL A 385 -8.49 -21.56 -20.12
CA VAL A 385 -9.54 -21.17 -21.06
C VAL A 385 -9.08 -19.86 -21.69
N THR A 386 -8.70 -19.88 -22.96
CA THR A 386 -8.27 -18.67 -23.67
C THR A 386 -9.48 -17.84 -24.09
N ASP A 387 -9.25 -16.54 -24.26
CA ASP A 387 -10.23 -15.58 -24.73
C ASP A 387 -10.09 -15.35 -26.26
N ASN A 388 -10.41 -14.16 -26.77
CA ASN A 388 -10.21 -13.88 -28.19
C ASN A 388 -8.74 -13.70 -28.60
N TYR A 389 -7.79 -13.76 -27.67
CA TYR A 389 -6.36 -13.52 -27.88
C TYR A 389 -5.50 -14.60 -27.19
N GLY A 390 -5.79 -15.88 -27.51
CA GLY A 390 -5.06 -17.00 -26.94
C GLY A 390 -3.55 -17.00 -27.27
N ASP A 391 -3.13 -16.24 -28.27
CA ASP A 391 -1.73 -16.09 -28.65
C ASP A 391 -0.90 -15.22 -27.71
N GLU A 392 -1.56 -14.48 -26.83
CA GLU A 392 -0.96 -13.60 -25.82
C GLU A 392 -0.67 -14.33 -24.50
N THR A 393 -1.24 -15.51 -24.31
CA THR A 393 -1.13 -16.26 -23.05
C THR A 393 0.14 -17.12 -22.98
N TYR A 394 0.84 -17.05 -21.85
CA TYR A 394 1.87 -18.02 -21.46
C TYR A 394 1.80 -18.28 -19.96
N TRP A 395 2.12 -19.50 -19.53
CA TRP A 395 2.22 -19.83 -18.12
C TRP A 395 3.37 -20.79 -17.86
N ARG A 396 3.86 -20.81 -16.61
CA ARG A 396 4.87 -21.75 -16.14
C ARG A 396 4.69 -22.14 -14.68
N ILE A 397 5.25 -23.27 -14.31
CA ILE A 397 5.44 -23.71 -12.94
C ILE A 397 6.94 -23.78 -12.67
N LEU A 398 7.40 -23.11 -11.62
CA LEU A 398 8.78 -23.15 -11.14
C LEU A 398 8.85 -23.93 -9.82
N ASN A 399 9.90 -24.72 -9.62
CA ASN A 399 10.22 -25.33 -8.32
C ASN A 399 10.97 -24.34 -7.41
N GLU A 400 11.37 -24.80 -6.23
CA GLU A 400 12.02 -23.99 -5.20
C GLU A 400 13.39 -23.43 -5.63
N ASP A 401 14.10 -24.11 -6.52
CA ASP A 401 15.37 -23.66 -7.12
C ASP A 401 15.16 -22.66 -8.29
N GLY A 402 13.90 -22.34 -8.61
CA GLY A 402 13.54 -21.52 -9.77
C GLY A 402 13.64 -22.25 -11.11
N ALA A 403 13.79 -23.58 -11.12
CA ALA A 403 13.81 -24.37 -12.34
C ALA A 403 12.37 -24.59 -12.85
N LYS A 404 12.20 -24.50 -14.17
CA LYS A 404 10.91 -24.67 -14.85
C LYS A 404 10.52 -26.15 -14.90
N VAL A 405 9.40 -26.48 -14.26
CA VAL A 405 8.83 -27.83 -14.16
C VAL A 405 7.83 -28.10 -15.28
N ALA A 406 7.01 -27.09 -15.61
CA ALA A 406 6.04 -27.15 -16.70
C ALA A 406 5.80 -25.75 -17.28
N GLU A 407 5.34 -25.70 -18.53
CA GLU A 407 4.92 -24.49 -19.21
C GLU A 407 3.87 -24.78 -20.29
N GLY A 408 3.18 -23.74 -20.74
CA GLY A 408 2.27 -23.81 -21.87
C GLY A 408 1.93 -22.43 -22.44
N GLY A 409 1.41 -22.42 -23.67
CA GLY A 409 1.09 -21.19 -24.40
C GLY A 409 2.29 -20.67 -25.21
N ASN A 410 2.39 -19.36 -25.36
CA ASN A 410 3.38 -18.70 -26.21
C ASN A 410 4.68 -18.35 -25.44
N PRO A 411 5.78 -19.13 -25.57
CA PRO A 411 7.00 -18.91 -24.77
C PRO A 411 7.67 -17.56 -25.01
N ASN A 412 7.37 -16.87 -26.12
CA ASN A 412 7.92 -15.55 -26.39
C ASN A 412 7.26 -14.41 -25.56
N VAL A 413 6.28 -14.75 -24.71
CA VAL A 413 5.61 -13.83 -23.77
C VAL A 413 6.27 -13.83 -22.38
N GLU A 414 7.00 -14.88 -22.00
CA GLU A 414 7.54 -15.12 -20.64
C GLU A 414 8.23 -13.92 -19.97
N ASN A 415 8.95 -13.10 -20.76
CA ASN A 415 9.62 -11.88 -20.27
C ASN A 415 9.23 -10.65 -21.08
N ASN A 416 8.07 -10.69 -21.72
CA ASN A 416 7.60 -9.70 -22.68
C ASN A 416 6.07 -9.60 -22.58
N PHE A 417 5.59 -9.11 -21.45
CA PHE A 417 4.17 -9.05 -21.09
C PHE A 417 3.77 -7.63 -20.68
N GLY A 418 2.47 -7.34 -20.65
CA GLY A 418 1.99 -6.01 -20.26
C GLY A 418 2.40 -4.87 -21.21
N THR A 419 2.59 -5.18 -22.49
CA THR A 419 3.28 -4.28 -23.43
C THR A 419 2.36 -3.22 -24.05
N GLY A 420 1.04 -3.45 -24.04
CA GLY A 420 0.05 -2.67 -24.79
C GLY A 420 0.18 -2.78 -26.32
N ASN A 421 0.96 -3.74 -26.83
CA ASN A 421 1.19 -3.94 -28.26
C ASN A 421 0.48 -5.20 -28.77
N PHE A 422 0.16 -5.23 -30.06
CA PHE A 422 -0.43 -6.38 -30.75
C PHE A 422 0.03 -6.42 -32.22
N PRO A 423 0.30 -7.59 -32.84
CA PRO A 423 0.22 -8.94 -32.26
C PRO A 423 1.45 -9.33 -31.43
N PRO A 424 1.35 -10.38 -30.57
CA PRO A 424 2.50 -10.95 -29.89
C PRO A 424 3.50 -11.58 -30.88
N PRO A 425 4.79 -11.69 -30.51
CA PRO A 425 5.76 -12.45 -31.29
C PRO A 425 5.32 -13.92 -31.44
N ALA A 426 5.41 -14.45 -32.66
CA ALA A 426 5.03 -15.84 -32.94
C ALA A 426 5.93 -16.82 -32.18
N GLY A 427 5.33 -17.71 -31.38
CA GLY A 427 6.04 -18.75 -30.63
C GLY A 427 5.54 -20.16 -30.97
N THR A 428 6.36 -21.17 -30.68
CA THR A 428 5.92 -22.57 -30.76
C THR A 428 5.15 -22.92 -29.49
N GLY A 429 3.89 -23.34 -29.62
CA GLY A 429 3.02 -23.63 -28.47
C GLY A 429 1.89 -22.62 -28.24
N THR A 430 1.87 -21.53 -29.02
CA THR A 430 0.81 -20.51 -29.03
C THR A 430 -0.57 -21.15 -29.04
N TYR A 431 -1.42 -20.77 -28.08
CA TYR A 431 -2.78 -21.26 -27.99
C TYR A 431 -3.68 -20.58 -29.02
N ALA A 432 -4.76 -21.28 -29.38
CA ALA A 432 -5.80 -20.73 -30.22
C ALA A 432 -6.85 -20.02 -29.36
N ASN A 433 -7.60 -19.12 -30.00
CA ASN A 433 -8.64 -18.32 -29.35
C ASN A 433 -9.83 -19.18 -28.93
N ASN A 434 -10.43 -18.84 -27.78
CA ASN A 434 -11.63 -19.45 -27.22
C ASN A 434 -11.55 -20.98 -27.13
N GLN A 435 -10.40 -21.49 -26.68
CA GLN A 435 -10.15 -22.92 -26.48
C GLN A 435 -9.87 -23.22 -25.02
N THR A 436 -10.03 -24.49 -24.65
CA THR A 436 -9.65 -24.99 -23.33
C THR A 436 -8.48 -25.96 -23.47
N TYR A 437 -7.44 -25.72 -22.66
CA TYR A 437 -6.25 -26.55 -22.56
C TYR A 437 -6.14 -27.09 -21.14
N ASN A 438 -5.87 -28.39 -21.02
CA ASN A 438 -5.69 -29.07 -19.75
C ASN A 438 -4.29 -29.69 -19.72
N HIS A 439 -3.53 -29.39 -18.67
CA HIS A 439 -2.18 -29.86 -18.46
C HIS A 439 -2.09 -30.50 -17.09
N GLU A 440 -1.96 -31.83 -17.07
CA GLU A 440 -1.59 -32.57 -15.87
C GLU A 440 -0.08 -32.46 -15.68
N VAL A 441 0.33 -31.96 -14.52
CA VAL A 441 1.73 -31.71 -14.17
C VAL A 441 2.05 -32.47 -12.90
N GLU A 442 2.93 -33.47 -13.00
CA GLU A 442 3.52 -34.12 -11.84
C GLU A 442 4.59 -33.22 -11.22
N LEU A 443 4.58 -33.10 -9.90
CA LEU A 443 5.59 -32.35 -9.15
C LEU A 443 6.74 -33.29 -8.82
N ASP A 444 7.97 -32.87 -9.06
CA ASP A 444 9.17 -33.70 -9.05
C ASP A 444 9.66 -34.04 -7.63
N ALA A 445 9.49 -33.12 -6.68
CA ALA A 445 9.91 -33.31 -5.29
C ALA A 445 8.99 -32.63 -4.27
N ASN A 446 9.13 -33.01 -2.99
CA ASN A 446 8.56 -32.21 -1.92
C ASN A 446 9.24 -30.83 -1.92
N GLY A 447 8.47 -29.77 -1.78
CA GLY A 447 8.99 -28.42 -1.86
C GLY A 447 7.93 -27.41 -2.26
N CYS A 448 8.38 -26.16 -2.38
CA CYS A 448 7.55 -25.04 -2.77
C CYS A 448 7.56 -24.86 -4.30
N TYR A 449 6.39 -24.61 -4.87
CA TYR A 449 6.23 -24.35 -6.31
C TYR A 449 5.52 -23.03 -6.52
N THR A 450 5.86 -22.37 -7.61
CA THR A 450 5.25 -21.10 -8.02
C THR A 450 4.62 -21.28 -9.39
N PHE A 451 3.32 -21.00 -9.50
CA PHE A 451 2.63 -20.84 -10.79
C PHE A 451 2.69 -19.37 -11.18
N GLU A 452 3.01 -19.13 -12.44
CA GLU A 452 2.98 -17.78 -13.03
C GLU A 452 2.25 -17.86 -14.36
N ILE A 453 1.39 -16.87 -14.61
CA ILE A 453 0.67 -16.70 -15.88
C ILE A 453 0.86 -15.27 -16.37
N PHE A 454 1.01 -15.12 -17.68
CA PHE A 454 1.42 -13.90 -18.36
C PHE A 454 0.50 -13.62 -19.53
N ASP A 455 0.30 -12.33 -19.77
CA ASP A 455 -0.45 -11.82 -20.91
C ASP A 455 0.34 -10.71 -21.65
N TYR A 456 0.50 -10.88 -22.96
CA TYR A 456 1.35 -10.02 -23.78
C TYR A 456 0.89 -8.56 -23.82
N PHE A 457 -0.42 -8.33 -23.99
CA PHE A 457 -0.97 -7.00 -24.11
C PHE A 457 -1.05 -6.31 -22.75
N GLY A 458 -1.44 -7.04 -21.72
CA GLY A 458 -1.55 -6.55 -20.34
C GLY A 458 -2.95 -6.31 -19.86
N ASP A 459 -3.96 -6.89 -20.52
CA ASP A 459 -5.36 -6.84 -20.10
C ASP A 459 -5.85 -8.18 -19.52
N GLY A 460 -4.96 -9.17 -19.41
CA GLY A 460 -5.26 -10.47 -18.84
C GLY A 460 -5.92 -11.36 -19.89
N MET A 461 -6.90 -12.17 -19.49
CA MET A 461 -7.62 -13.04 -20.43
C MET A 461 -9.12 -13.00 -20.21
N CYS A 462 -9.65 -11.97 -19.54
CA CYS A 462 -11.07 -11.91 -19.28
C CYS A 462 -11.65 -10.50 -19.43
N CYS A 463 -12.98 -10.48 -19.38
CA CYS A 463 -13.88 -9.33 -19.48
C CYS A 463 -14.17 -8.88 -20.90
N GLN A 464 -13.62 -7.73 -21.30
CA GLN A 464 -14.12 -6.96 -22.45
C GLN A 464 -13.79 -7.62 -23.79
N TYR A 465 -12.69 -8.36 -23.84
CA TYR A 465 -12.14 -8.94 -25.05
C TYR A 465 -12.28 -10.45 -25.13
N GLY A 466 -13.09 -11.04 -24.24
CA GLY A 466 -13.44 -12.45 -24.23
C GLY A 466 -13.56 -12.95 -22.78
N GLN A 467 -13.97 -14.19 -22.61
CA GLN A 467 -14.22 -14.77 -21.29
C GLN A 467 -13.31 -15.99 -21.09
N GLY A 468 -12.01 -15.71 -21.02
CA GLY A 468 -11.00 -16.67 -20.60
C GLY A 468 -10.84 -16.72 -19.09
N SER A 469 -10.11 -17.73 -18.62
CA SER A 469 -9.77 -17.94 -17.22
C SER A 469 -8.69 -19.00 -17.08
N TYR A 470 -8.04 -19.09 -15.93
CA TYR A 470 -7.23 -20.24 -15.57
C TYR A 470 -7.68 -20.83 -14.23
N THR A 471 -7.42 -22.13 -14.05
CA THR A 471 -7.51 -22.79 -12.74
C THR A 471 -6.35 -23.75 -12.55
N VAL A 472 -5.72 -23.73 -11.38
CA VAL A 472 -4.75 -24.74 -10.92
C VAL A 472 -5.42 -25.56 -9.82
N ARG A 473 -5.54 -26.88 -10.04
CA ARG A 473 -6.20 -27.80 -9.10
C ARG A 473 -5.26 -28.90 -8.65
N ASN A 474 -5.43 -29.36 -7.42
CA ASN A 474 -4.80 -30.60 -6.94
C ASN A 474 -5.32 -31.80 -7.77
N LEU A 475 -4.43 -32.61 -8.36
CA LEU A 475 -4.84 -33.74 -9.23
C LEU A 475 -5.65 -34.80 -8.50
N THR A 476 -5.37 -35.01 -7.22
CA THR A 476 -5.98 -36.10 -6.43
C THR A 476 -7.31 -35.68 -5.81
N THR A 477 -7.35 -34.48 -5.21
CA THR A 477 -8.52 -34.01 -4.45
C THR A 477 -9.45 -33.12 -5.28
N ASN A 478 -9.00 -32.64 -6.44
CA ASN A 478 -9.67 -31.66 -7.28
C ASN A 478 -9.89 -30.30 -6.60
N ALA A 479 -9.23 -30.05 -5.45
CA ALA A 479 -9.26 -28.78 -4.75
C ALA A 479 -8.63 -27.68 -5.61
N ILE A 480 -9.26 -26.50 -5.62
CA ILE A 480 -8.72 -25.32 -6.32
C ILE A 480 -7.59 -24.74 -5.47
N LEU A 481 -6.40 -24.65 -6.06
CA LEU A 481 -5.24 -24.03 -5.44
C LEU A 481 -5.15 -22.56 -5.84
N MET A 482 -5.42 -22.27 -7.12
CA MET A 482 -5.47 -20.92 -7.69
C MET A 482 -6.47 -20.85 -8.84
N GLN A 483 -7.05 -19.67 -9.07
CA GLN A 483 -7.90 -19.40 -10.23
C GLN A 483 -7.93 -17.89 -10.51
N GLY A 484 -8.04 -17.51 -11.78
CA GLY A 484 -8.02 -16.10 -12.16
C GLY A 484 -8.37 -15.87 -13.62
N GLY A 485 -8.16 -14.63 -14.06
CA GLY A 485 -8.40 -14.18 -15.44
C GLY A 485 -8.28 -12.68 -15.64
N ASP A 486 -8.48 -11.88 -14.58
CA ASP A 486 -8.31 -10.41 -14.57
C ASP A 486 -7.03 -10.05 -13.82
N PHE A 487 -5.88 -10.14 -14.50
CA PHE A 487 -4.55 -9.96 -13.86
C PHE A 487 -3.63 -8.97 -14.58
N GLY A 488 -4.15 -8.25 -15.57
CA GLY A 488 -3.34 -7.39 -16.43
C GLY A 488 -2.22 -8.20 -17.09
N GLY A 489 -0.96 -7.81 -16.89
CA GLY A 489 0.18 -8.48 -17.55
C GLY A 489 0.69 -9.77 -16.90
N MET A 490 0.51 -9.97 -15.59
CA MET A 490 1.00 -11.17 -14.89
C MET A 490 0.30 -11.42 -13.56
N GLU A 491 0.04 -12.69 -13.26
CA GLU A 491 -0.35 -13.18 -11.94
C GLU A 491 0.60 -14.29 -11.48
N SER A 492 0.84 -14.37 -10.17
CA SER A 492 1.63 -15.45 -9.57
C SER A 492 1.01 -15.94 -8.27
N GLY A 493 1.19 -17.21 -7.94
CA GLY A 493 0.87 -17.74 -6.63
C GLY A 493 1.59 -19.04 -6.33
N LYS A 494 1.61 -19.41 -5.05
CA LYS A 494 2.37 -20.58 -4.56
C LYS A 494 1.46 -21.75 -4.23
N PHE A 495 1.99 -22.96 -4.39
CA PHE A 495 1.45 -24.19 -3.80
C PHE A 495 2.63 -25.06 -3.34
N ALA A 496 2.38 -25.97 -2.42
CA ALA A 496 3.41 -26.84 -1.88
C ALA A 496 3.12 -28.31 -2.21
N ARG A 497 4.17 -29.12 -2.30
CA ARG A 497 4.06 -30.58 -2.16
C ARG A 497 4.57 -30.96 -0.77
N THR A 498 3.65 -31.32 0.12
CA THR A 498 3.97 -31.70 1.51
C THR A 498 3.79 -33.22 1.73
N GLY A 499 4.83 -33.89 2.24
CA GLY A 499 4.72 -35.28 2.71
C GLY A 499 4.87 -36.40 1.66
N SER A 500 5.36 -37.55 2.13
CA SER A 500 6.07 -38.62 1.42
C SER A 500 5.26 -39.50 0.45
N SER A 501 5.77 -39.71 -0.76
CA SER A 501 5.44 -40.84 -1.66
C SER A 501 5.99 -42.19 -1.15
N SER A 502 5.81 -42.52 0.13
CA SER A 502 6.20 -43.86 0.61
C SER A 502 5.16 -44.42 1.56
N VAL A 503 4.63 -45.59 1.22
CA VAL A 503 4.04 -46.50 2.21
C VAL A 503 5.12 -46.77 3.25
N SER A 504 4.93 -46.34 4.50
CA SER A 504 5.92 -46.61 5.53
C SER A 504 6.06 -48.13 5.73
N GLU A 505 7.25 -48.63 6.06
CA GLU A 505 7.45 -50.05 6.40
C GLU A 505 6.53 -50.47 7.57
N TYR A 506 6.16 -49.52 8.44
CA TYR A 506 5.21 -49.69 9.53
C TYR A 506 3.78 -49.98 9.04
N ASP A 507 3.30 -49.27 8.01
CA ASP A 507 1.97 -49.47 7.43
C ASP A 507 1.87 -50.79 6.63
N LEU A 508 2.92 -51.13 5.88
CA LEU A 508 3.06 -52.44 5.23
C LEU A 508 3.04 -53.59 6.25
N ASN A 509 3.69 -53.42 7.40
CA ASN A 509 3.76 -54.44 8.44
C ASN A 509 2.42 -54.70 9.11
N LYS A 510 1.59 -53.68 9.27
CA LYS A 510 0.27 -53.80 9.89
C LYS A 510 -0.78 -54.38 8.93
N ASN A 511 -0.66 -54.11 7.64
CA ASN A 511 -1.68 -54.41 6.64
C ASN A 511 -1.38 -55.62 5.75
N LEU A 512 -0.24 -56.29 5.96
CA LEU A 512 0.14 -57.53 5.26
C LEU A 512 -0.27 -58.77 6.06
N LEU A 513 -1.22 -59.53 5.51
CA LEU A 513 -1.60 -60.86 6.00
C LEU A 513 -1.06 -61.94 5.08
N VAL A 514 -0.41 -62.95 5.66
CA VAL A 514 0.17 -64.08 4.91
C VAL A 514 -0.22 -65.37 5.61
N TYR A 515 -1.09 -66.16 4.98
CA TYR A 515 -1.67 -67.36 5.60
C TYR A 515 -2.08 -68.44 4.58
N PRO A 516 -2.15 -69.72 4.99
CA PRO A 516 -1.73 -70.24 6.30
C PRO A 516 -0.20 -70.28 6.43
N ASN A 517 0.31 -70.11 7.65
CA ASN A 517 1.70 -70.35 7.99
C ASN A 517 1.74 -71.22 9.26
N PRO A 518 2.05 -72.53 9.19
CA PRO A 518 2.72 -73.21 8.07
C PRO A 518 1.89 -73.41 6.78
N VAL A 519 2.56 -73.31 5.63
CA VAL A 519 2.03 -73.52 4.27
C VAL A 519 2.07 -75.00 3.91
N VAL A 520 0.99 -75.55 3.34
CA VAL A 520 0.94 -76.95 2.85
C VAL A 520 1.02 -77.00 1.32
N ASN A 521 0.01 -76.44 0.65
CA ASN A 521 -0.05 -76.37 -0.80
C ASN A 521 0.05 -74.92 -1.27
N ASP A 522 -0.80 -74.05 -0.73
CA ASP A 522 -0.98 -72.68 -1.21
C ASP A 522 -0.82 -71.67 -0.08
N LEU A 523 -0.25 -70.52 -0.41
CA LEU A 523 -0.11 -69.37 0.48
C LEU A 523 -0.91 -68.20 -0.08
N ARG A 524 -1.82 -67.67 0.73
CA ARG A 524 -2.57 -66.45 0.44
C ARG A 524 -1.85 -65.25 1.03
N VAL A 525 -1.71 -64.20 0.22
CA VAL A 525 -1.13 -62.92 0.59
C VAL A 525 -2.17 -61.84 0.36
N GLU A 526 -2.50 -61.11 1.42
CA GLU A 526 -3.40 -59.96 1.38
C GLU A 526 -2.65 -58.73 1.84
N LEU A 527 -2.79 -57.64 1.09
CA LEU A 527 -2.20 -56.35 1.39
C LEU A 527 -3.26 -55.27 1.15
N ASN A 528 -3.55 -54.46 2.15
CA ASN A 528 -4.39 -53.27 1.96
C ASN A 528 -3.49 -52.04 1.72
N MET A 529 -3.56 -51.48 0.51
CA MET A 529 -2.74 -50.35 0.08
C MET A 529 -3.58 -49.07 0.12
N VAL A 530 -3.00 -47.98 0.63
CA VAL A 530 -3.69 -46.69 0.73
C VAL A 530 -3.69 -45.94 -0.62
N GLU A 531 -2.72 -46.25 -1.48
CA GLU A 531 -2.51 -45.68 -2.82
C GLU A 531 -2.10 -46.77 -3.82
N HIS A 532 -1.98 -46.43 -5.11
CA HIS A 532 -1.54 -47.38 -6.12
C HIS A 532 -0.03 -47.68 -5.99
N ALA A 533 0.38 -48.95 -6.13
CA ALA A 533 1.77 -49.35 -5.98
C ALA A 533 2.15 -50.50 -6.92
N ARG A 534 3.42 -50.53 -7.37
CA ARG A 534 3.95 -51.70 -8.06
C ARG A 534 4.26 -52.80 -7.05
N VAL A 535 3.61 -53.95 -7.18
CA VAL A 535 3.74 -55.06 -6.22
C VAL A 535 4.62 -56.18 -6.79
N MET A 536 5.64 -56.60 -6.02
CA MET A 536 6.50 -57.74 -6.36
C MET A 536 6.69 -58.63 -5.13
N ILE A 537 6.66 -59.95 -5.34
CA ILE A 537 6.87 -60.93 -4.27
C ILE A 537 7.99 -61.88 -4.66
N ASP A 538 9.00 -61.96 -3.81
CA ASP A 538 10.10 -62.92 -3.90
C ASP A 538 10.10 -63.84 -2.68
N VAL A 539 10.40 -65.12 -2.87
CA VAL A 539 10.57 -66.09 -1.80
C VAL A 539 11.96 -66.67 -1.86
N TYR A 540 12.66 -66.66 -0.73
CA TYR A 540 14.03 -67.11 -0.57
C TYR A 540 14.07 -68.33 0.35
N ASP A 541 14.94 -69.29 0.04
CA ASP A 541 15.38 -70.27 1.04
C ASP A 541 16.36 -69.63 2.05
N LEU A 542 16.73 -70.36 3.10
CA LEU A 542 17.65 -69.86 4.13
C LEU A 542 19.08 -69.60 3.64
N THR A 543 19.45 -70.06 2.44
CA THR A 543 20.75 -69.77 1.81
C THR A 543 20.72 -68.47 1.01
N GLY A 544 19.56 -67.81 0.92
CA GLY A 544 19.36 -66.59 0.14
C GLY A 544 19.05 -66.86 -1.33
N LYS A 545 18.80 -68.11 -1.73
CA LYS A 545 18.44 -68.45 -3.10
C LYS A 545 16.95 -68.18 -3.32
N ILE A 546 16.62 -67.44 -4.37
CA ILE A 546 15.23 -67.23 -4.82
C ILE A 546 14.66 -68.56 -5.29
N VAL A 547 13.56 -68.99 -4.66
CA VAL A 547 12.81 -70.20 -5.00
C VAL A 547 11.46 -69.89 -5.67
N TYR A 548 10.99 -68.65 -5.55
CA TYR A 548 9.80 -68.13 -6.23
C TYR A 548 9.96 -66.61 -6.43
N SER A 549 9.53 -66.08 -7.57
CA SER A 549 9.54 -64.64 -7.85
C SER A 549 8.39 -64.31 -8.79
N GLN A 550 7.60 -63.30 -8.45
CA GLN A 550 6.49 -62.82 -9.27
C GLN A 550 6.36 -61.30 -9.16
N ASP A 551 6.38 -60.64 -10.31
CA ASP A 551 6.02 -59.22 -10.47
C ASP A 551 4.53 -59.15 -10.82
N PHE A 552 3.76 -58.42 -10.02
CA PHE A 552 2.34 -58.17 -10.24
C PHE A 552 2.08 -56.82 -10.91
N GLY A 553 3.13 -56.05 -11.24
CA GLY A 553 2.99 -54.75 -11.87
C GLY A 553 2.28 -53.73 -10.98
N MET A 554 1.78 -52.66 -11.59
CA MET A 554 1.01 -51.62 -10.89
C MET A 554 -0.34 -52.15 -10.42
N GLN A 555 -0.60 -52.02 -9.12
CA GLN A 555 -1.84 -52.38 -8.46
C GLN A 555 -2.54 -51.11 -7.96
N PRO A 556 -3.88 -51.03 -8.03
CA PRO A 556 -4.63 -49.87 -7.55
C PRO A 556 -4.63 -49.78 -6.01
N ALA A 557 -4.98 -48.61 -5.48
CA ALA A 557 -5.28 -48.44 -4.05
C ALA A 557 -6.42 -49.39 -3.61
N GLY A 558 -6.36 -49.91 -2.39
CA GLY A 558 -7.32 -50.84 -1.81
C GLY A 558 -6.73 -52.25 -1.56
N GLU A 559 -7.62 -53.24 -1.54
CA GLU A 559 -7.26 -54.63 -1.21
C GLU A 559 -6.59 -55.33 -2.40
N PHE A 560 -5.31 -55.70 -2.23
CA PHE A 560 -4.60 -56.62 -3.10
C PHE A 560 -4.60 -58.03 -2.49
N VAL A 561 -5.07 -59.01 -3.27
CA VAL A 561 -5.11 -60.42 -2.86
C VAL A 561 -4.48 -61.29 -3.93
N THR A 562 -3.52 -62.13 -3.54
CA THR A 562 -2.94 -63.14 -4.42
C THR A 562 -2.76 -64.48 -3.71
N THR A 563 -2.71 -65.56 -4.49
CA THR A 563 -2.46 -66.91 -4.01
C THR A 563 -1.27 -67.51 -4.75
N MET A 564 -0.29 -67.98 -3.99
CA MET A 564 0.95 -68.56 -4.51
C MET A 564 0.99 -70.06 -4.23
N GLN A 565 1.41 -70.83 -5.24
CA GLN A 565 1.47 -72.29 -5.19
C GLN A 565 2.85 -72.74 -4.68
N PHE A 566 2.89 -73.34 -3.50
CA PHE A 566 4.10 -73.82 -2.81
C PHE A 566 4.28 -75.35 -2.93
N GLY A 567 3.38 -76.05 -3.65
CA GLY A 567 3.39 -77.51 -3.81
C GLY A 567 4.64 -78.13 -4.43
N ASN A 568 5.58 -77.33 -4.95
CA ASN A 568 6.87 -77.79 -5.50
C ASN A 568 8.08 -77.49 -4.59
N LEU A 569 7.87 -76.84 -3.44
CA LEU A 569 8.93 -76.52 -2.47
C LEU A 569 9.05 -77.62 -1.40
N SER A 570 10.28 -77.91 -0.97
CA SER A 570 10.54 -78.89 0.11
C SER A 570 10.12 -78.35 1.47
N SER A 571 9.79 -79.24 2.42
CA SER A 571 9.50 -78.82 3.80
C SER A 571 10.69 -78.07 4.40
N GLY A 572 10.45 -76.91 5.01
CA GLY A 572 11.52 -76.04 5.49
C GLY A 572 11.07 -74.61 5.80
N MET A 573 12.00 -73.78 6.26
CA MET A 573 11.76 -72.35 6.48
C MET A 573 12.17 -71.54 5.25
N TYR A 574 11.36 -70.51 4.94
CA TYR A 574 11.57 -69.60 3.82
C TYR A 574 11.35 -68.16 4.27
N LEU A 575 11.86 -67.21 3.49
CA LEU A 575 11.61 -65.77 3.67
C LEU A 575 10.85 -65.26 2.46
N LEU A 576 9.65 -64.72 2.68
CA LEU A 576 8.90 -63.98 1.67
C LEU A 576 9.25 -62.51 1.81
N ASN A 577 9.72 -61.89 0.73
CA ASN A 577 9.92 -60.46 0.62
C ASN A 577 8.85 -59.89 -0.32
N LEU A 578 7.99 -59.02 0.19
CA LEU A 578 7.03 -58.27 -0.60
C LEU A 578 7.54 -56.84 -0.77
N ARG A 579 7.57 -56.35 -2.00
CA ARG A 579 7.91 -54.96 -2.37
C ARG A 579 6.68 -54.26 -2.91
N ALA A 580 6.42 -53.05 -2.41
CA ALA A 580 5.40 -52.12 -2.91
C ALA A 580 6.09 -50.77 -3.14
N ASN A 581 6.29 -50.39 -4.41
CA ASN A 581 7.18 -49.29 -4.81
C ASN A 581 8.59 -49.46 -4.19
N ASP A 582 9.08 -48.46 -3.46
CA ASP A 582 10.42 -48.48 -2.83
C ASP A 582 10.43 -49.17 -1.45
N THR A 583 9.27 -49.52 -0.91
CA THR A 583 9.17 -50.14 0.42
C THR A 583 9.10 -51.65 0.32
N SER A 584 9.89 -52.35 1.14
CA SER A 584 9.92 -53.80 1.19
C SER A 584 9.62 -54.32 2.59
N ILE A 585 8.99 -55.48 2.70
CA ILE A 585 8.74 -56.16 3.95
C ILE A 585 9.00 -57.65 3.85
N THR A 586 9.68 -58.20 4.85
CA THR A 586 9.99 -59.62 4.91
C THR A 586 9.12 -60.35 5.93
N ARG A 587 8.61 -61.53 5.55
CA ARG A 587 7.84 -62.47 6.37
C ARG A 587 8.49 -63.84 6.36
N LYS A 588 8.64 -64.42 7.55
CA LYS A 588 9.11 -65.79 7.69
C LYS A 588 7.96 -66.77 7.43
N LEU A 589 8.20 -67.76 6.57
CA LEU A 589 7.27 -68.82 6.24
C LEU A 589 7.84 -70.17 6.66
N THR A 590 6.96 -71.09 7.06
CA THR A 590 7.28 -72.50 7.24
C THR A 590 6.46 -73.29 6.25
N VAL A 591 7.09 -74.13 5.43
CA VAL A 591 6.41 -75.03 4.50
C VAL A 591 6.44 -76.44 5.09
N ASN A 592 5.27 -77.06 5.22
CA ASN A 592 5.10 -78.42 5.73
C ASN A 592 4.35 -79.26 4.70
N ARG A 593 5.02 -80.28 4.17
CA ARG A 593 4.37 -81.33 3.40
C ARG A 593 3.93 -82.50 4.27
#